data_AF-A0A399SL16-F1
#
_entry.id   AF-A0A399SL16-F1
#
_cell.length_a   1.000
_cell.length_b   1.000
_cell.length_c   1.000
_cell.angle_alpha   90.00
_cell.angle_beta   90.00
_cell.angle_gamma   90.00
#
_symmetry.space_group_name_H-M   'P 1'
#
loop_
_entity.id
_entity.type
_entity.pdbx_description
1 polymer ?
#
loop_
_entity_poly.entity_id
_entity_poly.type
_entity_poly.pdbx_seq_one_letter_code
_entity_poly.pdbx_strand_id
1 'polypeptide(L)' 'MKLIRPKIIGTLKIEKMMAGNLAVLNEIKNSPNKIVIPCRSVEHGKEIINKIKKSKPGEVIYI' A
#
# COMPACT_ATOMS: atom_id res chain seq x y z
N MET A 1 -11.44 1.46 -2.49
CA MET A 1 -10.73 0.19 -2.80
C MET A 1 -10.60 -0.62 -1.52
N LYS A 2 -10.74 -1.95 -1.60
CA LYS A 2 -10.65 -2.84 -0.43
C LYS A 2 -9.29 -3.54 -0.43
N LEU A 3 -8.51 -3.37 0.64
CA LEU A 3 -7.24 -4.09 0.85
C LEU A 3 -7.35 -4.93 2.12
N ILE A 4 -7.09 -6.23 2.02
CA ILE A 4 -6.90 -7.06 3.20
C ILE A 4 -5.44 -6.95 3.59
N ARG A 5 -5.15 -6.56 4.83
CA ARG A 5 -3.78 -6.43 5.34
C ARG A 5 -3.09 -7.80 5.27
N PRO A 6 -2.05 -7.98 4.42
CA PRO A 6 -1.37 -9.27 4.35
C PRO A 6 -0.60 -9.54 5.64
N LYS A 7 -0.32 -10.82 5.93
CA LYS A 7 0.40 -11.23 7.15
C LYS A 7 1.83 -10.68 7.18
N ILE A 8 2.47 -10.58 6.01
CA ILE A 8 3.82 -10.05 5.83
C ILE A 8 3.72 -8.78 5.01
N ILE A 9 4.34 -7.70 5.52
CA ILE A 9 4.57 -6.48 4.75
C ILE A 9 6.06 -6.21 4.75
N GLY A 10 6.63 -6.13 3.54
CA GLY A 10 7.97 -5.58 3.34
C GLY A 10 7.97 -4.06 3.48
N THR A 11 9.03 -3.40 3.04
CA THR A 11 9.08 -1.93 3.08
C THR A 11 8.01 -1.34 2.17
N LEU A 12 7.20 -0.42 2.71
CA LEU A 12 6.24 0.36 1.93
C LEU A 12 6.93 1.61 1.39
N LYS A 13 6.86 1.82 0.08
CA LYS A 13 7.41 2.98 -0.60
C LYS A 13 6.33 3.67 -1.42
N ILE A 14 6.47 4.98 -1.58
CA ILE A 14 5.66 5.76 -2.51
C ILE A 14 6.52 5.94 -3.76
N GLU A 15 6.09 5.41 -4.88
CA GLU A 15 6.77 5.60 -6.16
C GLU A 15 5.85 6.24 -7.19
N LYS A 16 6.46 6.96 -8.13
CA LYS A 16 5.78 7.49 -9.30
C LYS A 16 5.80 6.43 -10.39
N MET A 17 4.62 5.93 -10.73
CA MET A 17 4.43 4.95 -11.79
C MET A 17 4.68 5.59 -13.16
N MET A 18 4.96 4.76 -14.17
CA MET A 18 5.30 5.18 -15.54
C MET A 18 4.23 6.10 -16.18
N ALA A 19 2.96 5.96 -15.77
CA ALA A 19 1.84 6.80 -16.20
C ALA A 19 1.77 8.18 -15.51
N GLY A 20 2.78 8.55 -14.70
CA GLY A 20 2.82 9.81 -13.95
C GLY A 20 2.05 9.80 -12.62
N ASN A 21 1.28 8.74 -12.34
CA ASN A 21 0.52 8.56 -11.11
C ASN A 21 1.41 8.13 -9.94
N LEU A 22 1.06 8.51 -8.71
CA LEU A 22 1.74 8.01 -7.51
C LEU A 22 1.07 6.71 -7.05
N ALA A 23 1.86 5.80 -6.49
CA ALA A 23 1.35 4.59 -5.88
C ALA A 23 2.16 4.21 -4.65
N VAL A 24 1.48 3.66 -3.65
CA VAL A 24 2.10 2.95 -2.52
C VAL A 24 2.33 1.52 -2.94
N LEU A 25 3.58 1.10 -2.91
CA LEU A 25 4.05 -0.22 -3.27
C LEU A 25 4.74 -0.86 -2.07
N ASN A 26 4.75 -2.18 -2.01
CA ASN A 26 5.68 -2.90 -1.14
C ASN A 26 6.77 -3.60 -1.97
N GLU A 27 7.92 -3.85 -1.34
CA GLU A 27 9.05 -4.59 -1.95
C GLU A 27 8.77 -6.09 -2.16
N ILE A 28 7.50 -6.50 -2.18
CA ILE A 28 7.11 -7.90 -2.40
C ILE A 28 6.80 -8.10 -3.87
N LYS A 29 7.61 -8.95 -4.52
CA LYS A 29 7.51 -9.20 -5.96
C LYS A 29 6.27 -10.02 -6.34
N ASN A 30 5.89 -10.98 -5.49
CA ASN A 30 4.86 -11.99 -5.79
C ASN A 30 3.59 -11.79 -4.96
N SER A 31 2.43 -12.03 -5.58
CA SER A 31 1.17 -12.25 -4.87
C SER A 31 1.28 -13.47 -3.94
N PRO A 32 0.56 -13.55 -2.80
CA PRO A 32 -0.66 -12.79 -2.43
C PRO A 32 -0.43 -11.53 -1.60
N ASN A 33 0.81 -11.27 -1.18
CA ASN A 33 1.11 -10.18 -0.24
C ASN A 33 1.54 -8.88 -0.94
N LYS A 34 1.59 -8.86 -2.27
CA LYS A 34 1.93 -7.66 -3.05
C LYS A 34 0.85 -6.59 -2.88
N ILE A 35 1.28 -5.38 -2.55
CA ILE A 35 0.42 -4.22 -2.36
C ILE A 35 0.77 -3.22 -3.45
N VAL A 36 -0.25 -2.81 -4.21
CA VAL A 36 -0.16 -1.71 -5.16
C VAL A 36 -1.41 -0.87 -4.97
N ILE A 37 -1.26 0.31 -4.38
CA ILE A 37 -2.39 1.20 -4.09
C ILE A 37 -2.11 2.54 -4.75
N PRO A 38 -2.89 2.94 -5.77
CA PRO A 38 -2.72 4.26 -6.38
C PRO A 38 -3.04 5.34 -5.33
N CYS A 39 -2.21 6.38 -5.28
CA CYS A 39 -2.42 7.54 -4.42
C CYS A 39 -2.39 8.82 -5.26
N ARG A 40 -3.10 9.84 -4.78
CA ARG A 40 -3.26 11.12 -5.49
C ARG A 40 -2.13 12.10 -5.20
N SER A 41 -1.57 12.02 -3.99
CA SER A 41 -0.49 12.88 -3.49
C SER A 41 0.43 12.09 -2.57
N VAL A 42 1.64 12.60 -2.32
CA VAL A 42 2.60 11.99 -1.38
C VAL A 42 2.02 11.89 0.03
N GLU A 43 1.27 12.91 0.48
CA GLU A 43 0.60 12.93 1.78
C GLU A 43 -0.45 11.81 1.88
N HIS A 44 -1.27 11.66 0.85
CA HIS A 44 -2.24 10.57 0.77
C HIS A 44 -1.55 9.19 0.81
N GLY A 45 -0.39 9.05 0.13
CA GLY A 45 0.44 7.86 0.23
C GLY A 45 0.93 7.59 1.66
N LYS A 46 1.36 8.61 2.39
CA LYS A 46 1.80 8.49 3.80
C LYS A 46 0.65 8.07 4.72
N GLU A 47 -0.54 8.62 4.52
CA GLU A 47 -1.73 8.22 5.28
C GLU A 47 -2.08 6.74 5.07
N ILE A 48 -2.03 6.28 3.82
CA ILE A 48 -2.25 4.87 3.47
C ILE A 48 -1.21 3.98 4.15
N ILE A 49 0.08 4.36 4.11
CA ILE A 49 1.15 3.62 4.78
C ILE A 49 0.90 3.55 6.30
N ASN A 50 0.50 4.66 6.91
CA ASN A 50 0.21 4.70 8.35
C ASN A 50 -1.00 3.85 8.73
N LYS A 51 -2.07 3.87 7.93
CA LYS A 51 -3.23 2.97 8.12
C LYS A 51 -2.79 1.51 8.06
N ILE A 52 -2.03 1.14 7.03
CA ILE A 52 -1.51 -0.22 6.86
C ILE A 52 -0.60 -0.65 8.03
N LYS A 53 0.22 0.26 8.57
CA LYS A 53 1.08 -0.02 9.73
C LYS A 53 0.29 -0.20 11.03
N LYS A 54 -0.82 0.53 11.21
CA LYS A 54 -1.68 0.44 12.40
C LYS A 54 -2.66 -0.73 12.35
N SER A 55 -3.04 -1.17 11.16
CA SER A 55 -3.96 -2.29 10.97
C SER A 55 -3.33 -3.65 11.29
N LYS A 56 -4.15 -4.54 11.84
CA LYS A 56 -3.74 -5.92 12.15
C LYS A 56 -3.69 -6.80 10.89
N PRO A 57 -2.84 -7.83 10.85
CA PRO A 57 -2.86 -8.80 9.75
C PRO A 57 -4.25 -9.45 9.62
N GLY A 58 -4.80 -9.47 8.40
CA GLY A 58 -6.15 -9.96 8.09
C GLY A 58 -7.25 -8.90 8.19
N GLU A 59 -6.95 -7.70 8.67
CA GLU A 59 -7.92 -6.61 8.75
C GLU A 59 -8.24 -6.02 7.37
N VAL A 60 -9.50 -5.70 7.14
CA VAL A 60 -9.95 -5.05 5.91
C VAL A 60 -9.76 -3.54 6.04
N ILE A 61 -8.91 -2.99 5.20
CA ILE A 61 -8.65 -1.55 5.09
C ILE A 61 -9.43 -1.01 3.90
N TYR A 62 -10.23 0.03 4.14
CA TYR A 62 -10.92 0.79 3.10
C TYR A 62 -10.11 2.06 2.80
N ILE A 63 -9.83 2.24 1.51
CA ILE A 63 -8.98 3.31 0.96
C ILE A 63 -9.73 4.04 -0.14
#